data_AF-A0A4P8YPA2-F1
#
_entry.id   AF-A0A4P8YPA2-F1
#
_cell.length_a   1.000
_cell.length_b   1.000
_cell.length_c   1.000
_cell.angle_alpha   90.00
_cell.angle_beta   90.00
_cell.angle_gamma   90.00
#
_symmetry.space_group_name_H-M   'P 1'
#
loop_
_entity.id
_entity.type
_entity.pdbx_description
1 polymer ?
#
loop_
_entity_poly.entity_id
_entity_poly.type
_entity_poly.pdbx_seq_one_letter_code
_entity_poly.pdbx_strand_id
1 'polypeptide(L)'
;MSFSASAANGYTAYCGPYTVVAKVGEMDVINGERVTSQKITYLGKDGIKVDMGLMPARDGNNYGFQYIRRPGTEKRFLNVQLLQNSMDAPKVIGSFPCKKVAG
;
A
#
# COMPACT_ATOMS: atom_id res chain seq x y z
N MET A 1 -35.17 -9.72 12.68
CA MET A 1 -33.79 -9.89 13.18
C MET A 1 -32.93 -8.83 12.52
N SER A 2 -32.23 -8.04 13.32
CA SER A 2 -31.52 -6.82 12.92
C SER A 2 -30.37 -7.09 11.96
N PHE A 3 -30.27 -6.29 10.90
CA PHE A 3 -29.13 -6.29 9.99
C PHE A 3 -27.92 -5.69 10.73
N SER A 4 -26.98 -6.55 11.14
CA SER A 4 -25.69 -6.12 11.64
C SER A 4 -24.92 -5.48 10.48
N ALA A 5 -24.79 -4.15 10.52
CA ALA A 5 -23.88 -3.43 9.65
C ALA A 5 -22.43 -3.74 10.04
N SER A 6 -21.86 -4.80 9.50
CA SER A 6 -20.39 -4.96 9.45
C SER A 6 -19.85 -4.13 8.30
N ALA A 7 -19.80 -2.80 8.47
CA ALA A 7 -19.06 -1.93 7.59
C ALA A 7 -17.57 -2.31 7.70
N ALA A 8 -17.04 -3.05 6.72
CA ALA A 8 -15.62 -3.34 6.61
C ALA A 8 -14.87 -2.02 6.33
N ASN A 9 -14.42 -1.35 7.40
CA ASN A 9 -13.78 -0.04 7.40
C ASN A 9 -12.33 -0.03 6.84
N GLY A 10 -12.01 -0.90 5.88
CA GLY A 10 -10.67 -1.06 5.35
C GLY A 10 -10.46 -2.32 4.52
N TYR A 11 -9.24 -2.55 4.05
CA TYR A 11 -8.82 -3.79 3.43
C TYR A 11 -7.39 -4.17 3.84
N THR A 12 -7.12 -5.48 3.86
CA THR A 12 -5.76 -6.03 3.94
C THR A 12 -5.39 -6.66 2.61
N ALA A 13 -4.20 -6.37 2.09
CA ALA A 13 -3.65 -6.94 0.88
C ALA A 13 -2.24 -7.49 1.12
N TYR A 14 -1.99 -8.71 0.66
CA TYR A 14 -0.65 -9.30 0.66
C TYR A 14 -0.02 -9.14 -0.71
N CYS A 15 1.14 -8.48 -0.77
CA CYS A 15 1.87 -8.15 -1.99
C CYS A 15 3.32 -8.67 -1.85
N GLY A 16 3.57 -9.92 -2.24
CA GLY A 16 4.88 -10.55 -2.01
C GLY A 16 5.24 -10.58 -0.51
N PRO A 17 6.38 -10.03 -0.08
CA PRO A 17 6.76 -9.96 1.34
C PRO A 17 6.08 -8.79 2.10
N TYR A 18 5.22 -8.01 1.45
CA TYR A 18 4.59 -6.82 2.04
C TYR A 18 3.13 -7.09 2.40
N THR A 19 2.73 -6.68 3.60
CA THR A 19 1.33 -6.60 4.03
C THR A 19 0.89 -5.15 4.04
N VAL A 20 -0.13 -4.82 3.25
CA VAL A 20 -0.74 -3.49 3.19
C VAL A 20 -2.07 -3.54 3.92
N VAL A 21 -2.25 -2.68 4.92
CA VAL A 21 -3.53 -2.49 5.61
C VAL A 21 -3.98 -1.07 5.40
N ALA A 22 -5.08 -0.90 4.68
CA ALA A 22 -5.71 0.41 4.47
C ALA A 22 -7.00 0.47 5.27
N LYS A 23 -7.24 1.58 5.96
CA LYS A 23 -8.48 1.83 6.69
C LYS A 23 -9.06 3.17 6.27
N VAL A 24 -10.39 3.26 6.25
CA VAL A 24 -11.08 4.49 5.86
C VAL A 24 -10.74 5.60 6.86
N GLY A 25 -10.20 6.71 6.36
CA GLY A 25 -9.83 7.88 7.17
C GLY A 25 -8.47 7.78 7.86
N GLU A 26 -7.72 6.69 7.69
CA GLU A 26 -6.36 6.53 8.22
C GLU A 26 -5.34 6.43 7.07
N MET A 27 -4.08 6.70 7.40
CA MET A 27 -2.98 6.38 6.50
C MET A 27 -2.71 4.86 6.49
N ASP A 28 -2.30 4.35 5.34
CA ASP A 28 -2.01 2.95 5.13
C ASP A 28 -0.85 2.47 6.03
N VAL A 29 -0.90 1.20 6.41
CA VAL A 29 0.13 0.53 7.21
C VAL A 29 0.80 -0.53 6.34
N ILE A 30 2.11 -0.44 6.18
CA ILE A 30 2.95 -1.39 5.46
C ILE A 30 3.76 -2.20 6.48
N ASN A 31 3.62 -3.53 6.48
CA ASN A 31 4.33 -4.44 7.40
C ASN A 31 4.19 -4.05 8.88
N GLY A 32 3.04 -3.52 9.28
CA GLY A 32 2.79 -3.07 10.65
C GLY A 32 3.34 -1.67 10.97
N GLU A 33 3.90 -0.97 9.99
CA GLU A 33 4.38 0.41 10.13
C GLU A 33 3.52 1.39 9.34
N ARG A 34 3.02 2.43 10.00
CA ARG A 34 2.18 3.45 9.36
C ARG A 34 3.04 4.35 8.48
N VAL A 35 2.63 4.55 7.22
CA VAL A 35 3.34 5.44 6.30
C VAL A 35 3.34 6.88 6.82
N THR A 36 4.37 7.64 6.47
CA THR A 36 4.52 9.05 6.88
C THR A 36 3.93 10.02 5.88
N SER A 37 3.74 9.60 4.63
CA SER A 37 3.00 10.34 3.62
C SER A 37 2.18 9.41 2.74
N GLN A 38 1.03 9.90 2.27
CA GLN A 38 0.12 9.17 1.39
C GLN A 38 -0.58 10.15 0.45
N LYS A 39 -0.59 9.82 -0.84
CA LYS A 39 -1.35 10.54 -1.86
C LYS A 39 -2.22 9.55 -2.64
N ILE A 40 -3.53 9.75 -2.54
CA ILE A 40 -4.52 8.96 -3.24
C ILE A 40 -4.87 9.65 -4.57
N THR A 41 -4.82 8.90 -5.66
CA THR A 41 -5.24 9.32 -6.99
C THR A 41 -6.27 8.32 -7.52
N TYR A 42 -7.45 8.80 -7.88
CA TYR A 42 -8.47 7.98 -8.51
C TYR A 42 -8.16 7.79 -10.00
N LEU A 43 -8.23 6.56 -10.48
CA LEU A 43 -7.96 6.19 -11.86
C LEU A 43 -9.26 5.72 -12.52
N GLY A 44 -9.87 6.57 -13.34
CA GLY A 44 -11.13 6.23 -14.03
C GLY A 44 -12.29 6.00 -13.05
N LYS A 45 -13.12 4.97 -13.30
CA LYS A 45 -14.33 4.69 -12.51
C LYS A 45 -14.04 4.06 -11.15
N ASP A 46 -13.18 3.04 -11.09
CA ASP A 46 -12.96 2.21 -9.89
C ASP A 46 -11.49 1.90 -9.61
N GLY A 47 -10.57 2.42 -10.43
CA GLY A 47 -9.14 2.30 -10.22
C GLY A 47 -8.65 3.27 -9.15
N ILE A 48 -7.57 2.88 -8.47
CA ILE A 48 -6.92 3.72 -7.46
C ILE A 48 -5.42 3.54 -7.54
N LYS A 49 -4.69 4.64 -7.39
CA LYS A 49 -3.26 4.69 -7.16
C LYS A 49 -3.01 5.37 -5.83
N VAL A 50 -2.20 4.74 -4.99
CA VAL A 50 -1.79 5.29 -3.70
C VAL A 50 -0.27 5.33 -3.70
N ASP A 51 0.28 6.55 -3.78
CA ASP A 51 1.72 6.77 -3.61
C ASP A 51 1.96 7.05 -2.13
N MET A 52 2.92 6.35 -1.52
CA MET A 52 3.20 6.40 -0.09
C MET A 52 4.69 6.54 0.16
N GLY A 53 5.05 7.23 1.24
CA GLY A 53 6.42 7.30 1.76
C GLY A 53 6.47 6.82 3.19
N LEU A 54 7.50 6.04 3.53
CA LEU A 54 7.80 5.63 4.90
C LEU A 54 9.23 6.05 5.22
N MET A 55 9.37 7.13 6.01
CA MET A 55 10.64 7.82 6.23
C MET A 55 10.71 8.44 7.64
N PRO A 56 11.67 8.04 8.50
CA PRO A 56 12.42 6.78 8.40
C PRO A 56 11.49 5.59 8.69
N ALA A 57 11.78 4.44 8.08
CA ALA A 57 11.24 3.17 8.52
C ALA A 57 11.99 2.68 9.78
N ARG A 58 11.44 1.66 10.45
CA ARG A 58 12.03 1.07 11.66
C ARG A 58 13.45 0.52 11.48
N ASP A 59 13.81 0.11 10.26
CA ASP A 59 15.13 -0.38 9.90
C ASP A 59 16.13 0.74 9.56
N GLY A 60 15.73 2.01 9.68
CA GLY A 60 16.54 3.19 9.37
C GLY A 60 16.56 3.57 7.89
N ASN A 61 15.87 2.82 7.03
CA ASN A 61 15.79 3.10 5.60
C ASN A 61 14.59 3.99 5.25
N ASN A 62 14.60 4.56 4.05
CA ASN A 62 13.50 5.32 3.49
C ASN A 62 12.86 4.53 2.35
N TYR A 63 11.54 4.36 2.37
CA TYR A 63 10.83 3.59 1.36
C TYR A 63 9.77 4.43 0.65
N GLY A 64 9.73 4.29 -0.67
CA GLY A 64 8.62 4.69 -1.52
C GLY A 64 7.79 3.48 -1.90
N PHE A 65 6.48 3.57 -1.70
CA PHE A 65 5.53 2.53 -2.11
C PHE A 65 4.52 3.11 -3.07
N GLN A 66 4.10 2.31 -4.04
CA GLN A 66 3.02 2.68 -4.95
C GLN A 66 2.10 1.49 -5.13
N TYR A 67 0.93 1.58 -4.50
CA TYR A 67 -0.14 0.60 -4.64
C TYR A 67 -1.06 1.01 -5.79
N ILE A 68 -1.33 0.10 -6.72
CA ILE A 68 -2.21 0.35 -7.86
C ILE A 68 -3.25 -0.76 -7.94
N ARG A 69 -4.53 -0.38 -7.96
CA ARG A 69 -5.64 -1.19 -8.47
C ARG A 69 -5.99 -0.69 -9.87
N ARG A 70 -5.88 -1.58 -10.86
CA ARG A 70 -6.17 -1.22 -12.26
C ARG A 70 -7.69 -1.05 -12.46
N PRO A 71 -8.16 0.04 -13.10
CA PRO A 71 -9.57 0.26 -13.36
C PRO A 71 -10.16 -0.87 -14.20
N GLY A 72 -11.42 -1.23 -13.92
CA GLY A 72 -12.15 -2.30 -14.59
C GLY A 72 -11.64 -3.71 -14.30
N THR A 73 -10.73 -3.88 -13.32
CA THR A 73 -10.19 -5.19 -12.94
C THR A 73 -9.97 -5.30 -11.43
N GLU A 74 -9.89 -6.54 -10.93
CA GLU A 74 -9.45 -6.81 -9.55
C GLU A 74 -7.92 -6.89 -9.40
N LYS A 75 -7.16 -6.63 -10.48
CA LYS A 75 -5.70 -6.73 -10.48
C LYS A 75 -5.10 -5.58 -9.68
N ARG A 76 -4.26 -5.95 -8.73
CA ARG A 76 -3.57 -5.05 -7.81
C ARG A 76 -2.07 -5.37 -7.82
N PHE A 77 -1.22 -4.36 -7.70
CA PHE A 77 0.20 -4.56 -7.49
C PHE A 77 0.77 -3.44 -6.61
N LEU A 78 1.86 -3.77 -5.93
CA LEU A 78 2.64 -2.85 -5.10
C LEU A 78 4.02 -2.72 -5.71
N ASN A 79 4.36 -1.52 -6.15
CA ASN A 79 5.74 -1.16 -6.45
C ASN A 79 6.42 -0.70 -5.17
N VAL A 80 7.64 -1.14 -4.97
CA VAL A 80 8.47 -0.76 -3.82
C VAL A 80 9.79 -0.23 -4.34
N GLN A 81 10.22 0.88 -3.77
CA GLN A 81 11.51 1.49 -4.02
C GLN A 81 12.16 1.85 -2.68
N LEU A 82 13.37 1.34 -2.44
CA LEU A 82 14.24 1.88 -1.41
C LEU A 82 14.75 3.24 -1.90
N LEU A 83 14.38 4.31 -1.19
CA LEU A 83 14.84 5.66 -1.45
C LEU A 83 16.28 5.75 -0.96
N GLN A 84 17.19 5.82 -1.94
CA GLN A 84 18.61 5.90 -1.69
C GLN A 84 18.95 7.23 -0.99
N ASN A 85 19.53 7.16 0.20
CA ASN A 85 20.15 8.30 0.87
C ASN A 85 21.62 8.52 0.42
N SER A 86 22.16 7.61 -0.40
CA SER A 86 23.49 7.67 -1.01
C SER A 86 23.47 6.95 -2.35
N MET A 87 24.25 7.43 -3.33
CA MET A 87 24.39 6.81 -4.65
C MET A 87 24.98 5.39 -4.60
N ASP A 88 25.70 5.06 -3.53
CA ASP A 88 26.31 3.74 -3.29
C ASP A 88 25.37 2.75 -2.59
N ALA A 89 24.21 3.22 -2.09
CA ALA A 89 23.25 2.34 -1.43
C ALA A 89 22.67 1.33 -2.45
N PRO A 90 22.38 0.09 -2.06
CA PRO A 90 21.80 -0.89 -2.98
C PRO A 90 20.42 -0.41 -3.47
N LYS A 91 20.16 -0.53 -4.78
CA LYS A 91 18.84 -0.24 -5.37
C LYS A 91 17.91 -1.41 -5.10
N VAL A 92 16.91 -1.21 -4.24
CA VAL A 92 15.79 -2.16 -4.12
C VAL A 92 14.61 -1.58 -4.88
N ILE A 93 14.31 -2.16 -6.03
CA ILE A 93 13.11 -1.84 -6.82
C ILE A 93 12.39 -3.16 -7.10
N GLY A 94 11.13 -3.26 -6.73
CA GLY A 94 10.32 -4.47 -6.93
C GLY A 94 8.88 -4.13 -7.27
N SER A 95 8.22 -5.02 -8.00
CA SER A 95 6.79 -4.95 -8.27
C SER A 95 6.14 -6.28 -7.90
N PHE A 96 5.19 -6.25 -6.97
CA PHE A 96 4.61 -7.44 -6.37
C PHE A 96 3.10 -7.48 -6.64
N PRO A 97 2.57 -8.56 -7.25
CA PRO A 97 1.14 -8.72 -7.40
C PRO A 97 0.49 -8.87 -6.01
N CYS A 98 -0.61 -8.16 -5.80
CA CYS A 98 -1.31 -8.14 -4.53
C CYS A 98 -2.55 -9.04 -4.56
N LYS A 99 -2.78 -9.77 -3.47
CA LYS A 99 -4.01 -10.53 -3.21
C LYS A 99 -4.76 -9.88 -2.04
N LYS A 100 -6.01 -9.48 -2.26
CA LYS A 100 -6.88 -9.00 -1.18
C LYS A 100 -7.24 -10.19 -0.29
N VAL A 101 -7.14 -10.00 1.02
CA VAL A 101 -7.60 -10.97 2.01
C VAL A 101 -9.04 -10.57 2.37
N ALA A 102 -9.97 -11.51 2.24
CA ALA A 102 -11.30 -11.30 2.81
C ALA A 102 -11.17 -11.38 4.34
N GLY A 103 -11.52 -10.29 5.02
CA GLY A 103 -11.75 -10.26 6.45
C GLY A 103 -13.23 -10.51 6.75
#